data_AF-A0A8H5QB56-F1
#
_entry.id   AF-A0A8H5QB56-F1
#
_cell.length_a   1.000
_cell.length_b   1.000
_cell.length_c   1.000
_cell.angle_alpha   90.00
_cell.angle_beta   90.00
_cell.angle_gamma   90.00
#
_symmetry.space_group_name_H-M   'P 1'
#
loop_
_entity.id
_entity.type
_entity.pdbx_description
1 polymer ?
#
loop_
_entity_poly.entity_id
_entity_poly.type
_entity_poly.pdbx_seq_one_letter_code
_entity_poly.pdbx_strand_id
1 'polypeptide(L)'
;MRFTTAFALVNFFSSSQALGCFSDRKANIAIDAVQALINNVGSNNFDPPFDFPIEVKAQHLIGGETQDVKFCIENNFLFDNTHVAKGDIISALEAIRDDCDRFGGKRQAHGDTGLAVDITLTTSSGSPCP
;
A
#
# COMPACT_ATOMS: atom_id res chain seq x y z
N MET A 1 -35.42 -31.70 -25.65
CA MET A 1 -35.00 -31.07 -24.37
C MET A 1 -33.59 -30.54 -24.58
N ARG A 2 -33.42 -29.22 -24.69
CA ARG A 2 -32.11 -28.57 -24.81
C ARG A 2 -31.94 -27.69 -23.58
N PHE A 3 -31.00 -28.07 -22.71
CA PHE A 3 -30.62 -27.28 -21.55
C PHE A 3 -29.61 -26.22 -22.01
N THR A 4 -30.04 -24.97 -22.06
CA THR A 4 -29.15 -23.81 -22.16
C THR A 4 -28.67 -23.45 -20.76
N THR A 5 -27.45 -23.85 -20.45
CA THR A 5 -26.68 -23.33 -19.31
C THR A 5 -26.20 -21.92 -19.67
N ALA A 6 -26.85 -20.91 -19.09
CA ALA A 6 -26.34 -19.54 -19.13
C ALA A 6 -25.25 -19.40 -18.06
N PHE A 7 -24.03 -19.12 -18.50
CA PHE A 7 -22.90 -18.77 -17.65
C PHE A 7 -23.21 -17.46 -16.92
N ALA A 8 -23.13 -17.48 -15.59
CA ALA A 8 -23.16 -16.26 -14.77
C ALA A 8 -21.91 -15.44 -15.09
N LEU A 9 -22.10 -14.26 -15.67
CA LEU A 9 -21.10 -13.19 -15.72
C LEU A 9 -20.86 -12.72 -14.28
N VAL A 10 -19.83 -13.28 -13.64
CA VAL A 10 -19.25 -12.70 -12.43
C VAL A 10 -18.65 -11.37 -12.86
N ASN A 11 -19.36 -10.27 -12.57
CA ASN A 11 -18.80 -8.93 -12.62
C ASN A 11 -17.67 -8.89 -11.58
N PHE A 12 -16.46 -9.24 -11.99
CA PHE A 12 -15.26 -8.79 -11.31
C PHE A 12 -15.25 -7.28 -11.44
N PHE A 13 -15.68 -6.60 -10.38
CA PHE A 13 -15.35 -5.20 -10.17
C PHE A 13 -13.81 -5.14 -10.09
N SER A 14 -13.16 -4.98 -11.22
CA SER A 14 -11.79 -4.46 -11.26
C SER A 14 -11.87 -3.02 -10.79
N SER A 15 -11.84 -2.83 -9.48
CA SER A 15 -11.31 -1.59 -8.92
C SER A 15 -9.87 -1.52 -9.42
N SER A 16 -9.64 -0.71 -10.46
CA SER A 16 -8.29 -0.39 -10.89
C SER A 16 -7.65 0.35 -9.73
N GLN A 17 -6.92 -0.37 -8.87
CA GLN A 17 -6.14 0.24 -7.81
C GLN A 17 -5.12 1.12 -8.53
N ALA A 18 -5.29 2.44 -8.42
CA ALA A 18 -4.51 3.39 -9.18
C ALA A 18 -3.06 3.29 -8.71
N LEU A 19 -2.24 2.58 -9.48
CA LEU A 19 -0.80 2.55 -9.28
C LEU A 19 -0.21 3.78 -9.96
N GLY A 20 0.50 4.59 -9.18
CA GLY A 20 1.30 5.71 -9.68
C GLY A 20 2.75 5.52 -9.30
N CYS A 21 3.63 5.22 -10.26
CA CYS A 21 5.06 5.22 -10.03
C CYS A 21 5.58 6.66 -10.00
N PHE A 22 6.45 6.98 -9.05
CA PHE A 22 7.06 8.30 -8.99
C PHE A 22 8.06 8.45 -10.13
N SER A 23 7.77 9.37 -11.06
CA SER A 23 8.62 9.63 -12.23
C SER A 23 9.92 10.38 -11.88
N ASP A 24 10.08 10.81 -10.63
CA ASP A 24 11.21 11.63 -10.20
C ASP A 24 12.46 10.77 -10.04
N ARG A 25 13.50 11.07 -10.86
CA ARG A 25 14.79 10.35 -10.95
C ARG A 25 15.65 10.37 -9.68
N LYS A 26 15.09 10.77 -8.54
CA LYS A 26 15.78 10.89 -7.25
C LYS A 26 15.61 9.67 -6.34
N ALA A 27 14.55 8.87 -6.53
CA ALA A 27 14.39 7.63 -5.79
C ALA A 27 15.11 6.50 -6.56
N ASN A 28 16.29 6.10 -6.09
CA ASN A 28 16.93 4.85 -6.49
C ASN A 28 16.80 3.88 -5.32
N ILE A 29 15.67 3.19 -5.26
CA ILE A 29 15.34 2.27 -4.18
C ILE A 29 15.89 0.89 -4.54
N ALA A 30 16.68 0.32 -3.64
CA ALA A 30 17.21 -1.02 -3.83
C ALA A 30 16.11 -2.06 -3.53
N ILE A 31 15.94 -3.04 -4.42
CA ILE A 31 14.87 -4.05 -4.33
C ILE A 31 14.95 -4.85 -3.02
N ASP A 32 16.16 -5.15 -2.55
CA ASP A 32 16.43 -5.82 -1.29
C ASP A 32 15.99 -5.00 -0.07
N ALA A 33 16.15 -3.67 -0.11
CA ALA A 33 15.64 -2.78 0.93
C ALA A 33 14.10 -2.77 0.97
N VAL A 34 13.43 -2.81 -0.19
CA VAL A 34 11.95 -2.98 -0.25
C VAL A 34 11.54 -4.34 0.32
N GLN A 35 12.28 -5.39 -0.01
CA GLN A 35 12.00 -6.73 0.53
C GLN A 35 12.19 -6.78 2.06
N ALA A 36 13.22 -6.12 2.57
CA ALA A 36 13.44 -5.99 4.01
C ALA A 36 12.28 -5.24 4.69
N LEU A 37 11.80 -4.16 4.07
CA LEU A 37 10.64 -3.42 4.55
C LEU A 37 9.37 -4.29 4.58
N ILE A 38 9.09 -5.04 3.50
CA ILE A 38 7.97 -5.99 3.42
C ILE A 38 8.08 -7.05 4.53
N ASN A 39 9.28 -7.59 4.76
CA ASN A 39 9.51 -8.58 5.81
C ASN A 39 9.29 -8.00 7.22
N ASN A 40 9.68 -6.74 7.45
CA ASN A 40 9.44 -6.04 8.70
C ASN A 40 7.95 -5.76 8.92
N VAL A 41 7.19 -5.37 7.87
CA VAL A 41 5.73 -5.31 7.92
C VAL A 41 5.16 -6.68 8.27
N GLY A 42 5.55 -7.73 7.55
CA GLY A 42 5.10 -9.11 7.76
C GLY A 42 5.34 -9.63 9.18
N SER A 43 6.49 -9.31 9.76
CA SER A 43 6.90 -9.75 11.10
C SER A 43 6.53 -8.76 12.21
N ASN A 44 5.94 -7.61 11.86
CA ASN A 44 5.72 -6.47 12.76
C ASN A 44 6.97 -6.04 13.53
N ASN A 45 8.11 -6.01 12.84
CA ASN A 45 9.41 -5.72 13.41
C ASN A 45 9.74 -4.22 13.28
N PHE A 46 8.94 -3.39 13.95
CA PHE A 46 9.15 -1.95 14.08
C PHE A 46 9.27 -1.56 15.56
N ASP A 47 9.86 -0.41 15.84
CA ASP A 47 9.98 0.13 17.20
C ASP A 47 9.38 1.55 17.28
N PRO A 48 8.20 1.72 17.91
CA PRO A 48 7.35 0.68 18.49
C PRO A 48 6.68 -0.21 17.41
N PRO A 49 6.28 -1.45 17.75
CA PRO A 49 5.52 -2.30 16.84
C PRO A 49 4.13 -1.69 16.55
N PHE A 50 3.61 -1.93 15.36
CA PHE A 50 2.28 -1.48 14.98
C PHE A 50 1.20 -2.39 15.56
N ASP A 51 0.07 -1.82 15.97
CA ASP A 51 -1.12 -2.60 16.34
C ASP A 51 -1.97 -2.85 15.08
N PHE A 52 -1.94 -4.08 14.56
CA PHE A 52 -2.64 -4.43 13.32
C PHE A 52 -4.03 -5.04 13.60
N PRO A 53 -5.07 -4.71 12.79
CA PRO A 53 -5.04 -3.77 11.67
C PRO A 53 -4.90 -2.33 12.16
N ILE A 54 -4.09 -1.53 11.47
CA ILE A 54 -3.72 -0.20 11.98
C ILE A 54 -4.87 0.76 11.72
N GLU A 55 -5.34 1.44 12.77
CA GLU A 55 -6.26 2.56 12.64
C GLU A 55 -5.55 3.76 12.01
N VAL A 56 -5.97 4.13 10.80
CA VAL A 56 -5.57 5.36 10.13
C VAL A 56 -6.71 6.35 10.27
N LYS A 57 -6.52 7.33 11.15
CA LYS A 57 -7.52 8.38 11.41
C LYS A 57 -7.77 9.24 10.17
N ALA A 58 -8.93 9.85 10.10
CA ALA A 58 -9.26 10.86 9.10
C ALA A 58 -8.17 11.94 9.00
N GLN A 59 -7.77 12.29 7.78
CA GLN A 59 -6.70 13.24 7.46
C GLN A 59 -5.36 12.95 8.14
N HIS A 60 -5.07 11.67 8.39
CA HIS A 60 -3.85 11.28 9.08
C HIS A 60 -2.94 10.44 8.19
N LEU A 61 -1.65 10.55 8.50
CA LEU A 61 -0.58 9.82 7.86
C LEU A 61 0.20 9.05 8.91
N ILE A 62 0.43 7.78 8.63
CA ILE A 62 1.28 6.91 9.44
C ILE A 62 2.30 6.24 8.54
N GLY A 63 3.40 5.75 9.09
CA GLY A 63 4.43 5.10 8.28
C GLY A 63 5.50 4.41 9.10
N GLY A 64 6.26 3.56 8.43
CA GLY A 64 7.41 2.86 8.99
C GLY A 64 8.61 2.94 8.05
N GLU A 65 9.81 2.84 8.62
CA GLU A 65 11.06 3.01 7.89
C GLU A 65 12.03 1.86 8.20
N THR A 66 12.80 1.44 7.20
CA THR A 66 13.87 0.45 7.31
C THR A 66 14.84 0.60 6.14
N GLN A 67 16.15 0.51 6.43
CA GLN A 67 17.21 0.50 5.40
C GLN A 67 17.06 1.62 4.35
N ASP A 68 16.86 2.86 4.80
CA ASP A 68 16.72 4.06 3.96
C ASP A 68 15.51 4.04 3.00
N VAL A 69 14.53 3.18 3.27
CA VAL A 69 13.25 3.10 2.57
C VAL A 69 12.12 3.18 3.58
N LYS A 70 11.08 3.96 3.26
CA LYS A 70 9.90 4.12 4.10
C LYS A 70 8.63 3.82 3.32
N PHE A 71 7.62 3.32 4.03
CA PHE A 71 6.25 3.31 3.55
C PHE A 71 5.41 4.29 4.35
N CYS A 72 4.38 4.81 3.70
CA CYS A 72 3.42 5.73 4.29
C CYS A 72 2.01 5.28 3.93
N ILE A 73 1.09 5.38 4.88
CA ILE A 73 -0.34 5.12 4.69
C ILE A 73 -1.05 6.43 5.00
N GLU A 74 -1.73 6.97 4.01
CA GLU A 74 -2.46 8.22 4.10
C GLU A 74 -3.96 7.95 3.99
N ASN A 75 -4.71 8.44 4.97
CA ASN A 75 -6.16 8.52 4.91
C ASN A 75 -6.57 9.95 4.57
N ASN A 76 -6.93 10.17 3.31
CA ASN A 76 -7.34 11.47 2.78
C ASN A 76 -8.81 11.83 3.10
N PHE A 77 -9.56 10.95 3.75
CA PHE A 77 -10.96 11.22 4.11
C PHE A 77 -11.04 12.18 5.30
N LEU A 78 -12.02 13.09 5.24
CA LEU A 78 -12.16 14.20 6.21
C LEU A 78 -12.76 13.77 7.55
N PHE A 79 -13.57 12.72 7.56
CA PHE A 79 -14.42 12.39 8.72
C PHE A 79 -14.39 10.92 9.12
N ASP A 80 -13.84 10.04 8.27
CA ASP A 80 -13.91 8.61 8.47
C ASP A 80 -12.52 8.02 8.73
N ASN A 81 -12.42 7.26 9.83
CA ASN A 81 -11.26 6.44 10.12
C ASN A 81 -11.36 5.12 9.34
N THR A 82 -10.24 4.44 9.18
CA THR A 82 -10.18 3.15 8.50
C THR A 82 -9.11 2.28 9.11
N HIS A 83 -9.30 0.96 9.12
CA HIS A 83 -8.30 0.02 9.58
C HIS A 83 -7.67 -0.69 8.39
N VAL A 84 -6.34 -0.66 8.33
CA VAL A 84 -5.57 -1.24 7.24
C VAL A 84 -4.90 -2.50 7.74
N ALA A 85 -5.20 -3.63 7.10
CA ALA A 85 -4.60 -4.89 7.50
C ALA A 85 -3.14 -4.97 7.01
N LYS A 86 -2.35 -5.76 7.74
CA LYS A 86 -0.96 -6.06 7.38
C LYS A 86 -0.83 -6.60 5.94
N GLY A 87 -1.76 -7.46 5.54
CA GLY A 87 -1.77 -8.06 4.20
C GLY A 87 -1.98 -7.03 3.09
N ASP A 88 -2.80 -6.01 3.32
CA ASP A 88 -3.06 -4.95 2.34
C ASP A 88 -1.83 -4.09 2.10
N ILE A 89 -1.08 -3.78 3.17
CA ILE A 89 0.19 -3.06 3.07
C ILE A 89 1.21 -3.88 2.30
N ILE A 90 1.40 -5.14 2.66
CA ILE A 90 2.34 -6.03 1.96
C ILE A 90 1.99 -6.12 0.49
N SER A 91 0.72 -6.37 0.17
CA SER A 91 0.26 -6.48 -1.22
C SER A 91 0.48 -5.17 -2.01
N ALA A 92 0.25 -4.02 -1.37
CA ALA A 92 0.50 -2.72 -2.00
C ALA A 92 1.99 -2.48 -2.27
N LEU A 93 2.86 -2.81 -1.30
CA LEU A 93 4.31 -2.66 -1.43
C LEU A 93 4.92 -3.61 -2.46
N GLU A 94 4.48 -4.87 -2.50
CA GLU A 94 4.88 -5.85 -3.50
C GLU A 94 4.51 -5.39 -4.91
N ALA A 95 3.29 -4.89 -5.07
CA ALA A 95 2.85 -4.34 -6.33
C ALA A 95 3.67 -3.12 -6.77
N ILE A 96 3.97 -2.19 -5.85
CA ILE A 96 4.81 -1.03 -6.19
C ILE A 96 6.22 -1.50 -6.58
N ARG A 97 6.81 -2.45 -5.84
CA ARG A 97 8.11 -3.04 -6.17
C ARG A 97 8.11 -3.66 -7.57
N ASP A 98 7.09 -4.43 -7.88
CA ASP A 98 7.03 -5.22 -9.12
C ASP A 98 6.74 -4.33 -10.35
N ASP A 99 5.91 -3.30 -10.18
CA ASP A 99 5.45 -2.46 -11.29
C ASP A 99 6.27 -1.15 -11.43
N CYS A 100 6.94 -0.66 -10.38
CA CYS A 100 7.72 0.58 -10.38
C CYS A 100 9.25 0.38 -10.33
N ASP A 101 9.74 -0.86 -10.32
CA ASP A 101 11.17 -1.23 -10.29
C ASP A 101 11.94 -0.47 -9.18
N ARG A 102 12.98 0.27 -9.56
CA ARG A 102 13.84 1.05 -8.66
C ARG A 102 13.22 2.37 -8.22
N PHE A 103 12.06 2.72 -8.73
CA PHE A 103 11.35 3.94 -8.40
C PHE A 103 10.31 3.64 -7.31
N GLY A 104 10.16 4.58 -6.38
CA GLY A 104 9.03 4.55 -5.46
C GLY A 104 7.70 4.70 -6.20
N GLY A 105 6.61 4.54 -5.47
CA GLY A 105 5.28 4.71 -6.04
C GLY A 105 4.20 4.77 -4.99
N LYS A 106 2.98 4.94 -5.46
CA LYS A 106 1.77 5.00 -4.65
C LYS A 106 0.76 4.01 -5.19
N ARG A 107 0.06 3.31 -4.30
CA ARG A 107 -1.01 2.37 -4.63
C ARG A 107 -2.11 2.48 -3.59
N GLN A 108 -3.36 2.43 -4.07
CA GLN A 108 -4.49 2.38 -3.18
C GLN A 108 -4.67 0.99 -2.57
N ALA A 109 -5.04 0.95 -1.30
CA ALA A 109 -5.51 -0.21 -0.59
C ALA A 109 -6.85 0.12 0.06
N HIS A 110 -7.74 -0.86 0.22
CA HIS A 110 -9.04 -0.64 0.84
C HIS A 110 -8.97 -1.15 2.28
N GLY A 111 -9.27 -0.27 3.24
CA GLY A 111 -9.42 -0.69 4.63
C GLY A 111 -10.75 -1.42 4.87
N ASP A 112 -10.96 -1.84 6.11
CA ASP A 112 -12.17 -2.54 6.57
C ASP A 112 -13.48 -1.77 6.33
N THR A 113 -13.42 -0.44 6.33
CA THR A 113 -14.56 0.45 6.04
C THR A 113 -14.87 0.59 4.55
N GLY A 114 -14.10 -0.05 3.66
CA GLY A 114 -14.22 0.09 2.21
C GLY A 114 -13.67 1.40 1.66
N LEU A 115 -13.03 2.21 2.50
CA LEU A 115 -12.36 3.46 2.12
C LEU A 115 -10.97 3.16 1.54
N ALA A 116 -10.65 3.81 0.42
CA ALA A 116 -9.36 3.68 -0.23
C ALA A 116 -8.31 4.57 0.45
N VAL A 117 -7.34 3.97 1.11
CA VAL A 117 -6.14 4.64 1.62
C VAL A 117 -5.04 4.61 0.59
N ASP A 118 -4.20 5.64 0.58
CA ASP A 118 -3.02 5.68 -0.27
C ASP A 118 -1.82 5.08 0.47
N ILE A 119 -1.23 4.02 -0.08
CA ILE A 119 0.02 3.43 0.40
C ILE A 119 1.15 3.85 -0.53
N THR A 120 2.13 4.55 0.02
CA THR A 120 3.28 5.09 -0.69
C THR A 120 4.56 4.38 -0.27
N LEU A 121 5.41 4.03 -1.23
CA LEU A 121 6.78 3.57 -1.04
C LEU A 121 7.76 4.62 -1.58
N THR A 122 8.73 5.05 -0.76
CA THR A 122 9.74 6.03 -1.17
C THR A 122 11.04 5.87 -0.37
N THR A 123 12.11 6.54 -0.80
CA THR A 123 13.36 6.64 -0.03
C THR A 123 13.16 7.49 1.22
N SER A 124 13.83 7.17 2.33
CA SER A 124 13.79 7.95 3.56
C SER A 124 14.23 9.40 3.38
N SER A 125 15.29 9.59 2.59
CA SER A 125 15.87 10.88 2.20
C SER A 125 15.07 11.66 1.15
N GLY A 126 14.03 11.05 0.59
CA GLY A 126 13.07 11.72 -0.30
C GLY A 126 12.23 12.74 0.47
N SER A 127 11.33 13.42 -0.24
CA SER A 127 10.31 14.29 0.37
C SER A 127 9.63 13.59 1.56
N PRO A 128 9.10 14.34 2.56
CA PRO A 128 8.16 13.76 3.50
C PRO A 128 7.09 12.98 2.72
N CYS A 129 6.53 11.94 3.34
CA CYS A 129 5.40 11.22 2.76
C CYS A 129 4.44 12.26 2.16
N PRO A 130 4.11 12.16 0.86
CA PRO A 130 3.35 13.19 0.15
C PRO A 130 1.99 13.44 0.78
#